data_AF-A0A951ACL6-F1
#
_entry.id   AF-A0A951ACL6-F1
#
_cell.length_a   1.000
_cell.length_b   1.000
_cell.length_c   1.000
_cell.angle_alpha   90.00
_cell.angle_beta   90.00
_cell.angle_gamma   90.00
#
_symmetry.space_group_name_H-M   'P 1'
#
loop_
_entity.id
_entity.type
_entity.pdbx_description
1 polymer ?
#
loop_
_entity_poly.entity_id
_entity_poly.type
_entity_poly.pdbx_seq_one_letter_code
_entity_poly.pdbx_strand_id
1 'polypeptide(L)'
;MIVFREMRRRAKVLVAPVLGLALTGYFAYHLVEGERGLWAWVRLTQELRSAKAMLGSVAGERAKLERRASNMRPEHLDRDLLDSQVRRTLDIAAPDEIVIIQPAKQR
;
A
#
# COMPACT_ATOMS: atom_id res chain seq x y z
N MET A 1 -50.97 18.12 52.46
CA MET A 1 -50.92 18.34 50.99
C MET A 1 -49.76 19.25 50.53
N ILE A 2 -48.72 19.49 51.34
CA ILE A 2 -47.58 20.38 51.00
C ILE A 2 -46.37 19.56 50.52
N VAL A 3 -46.09 18.44 51.20
CA VAL A 3 -44.99 17.51 50.89
C VAL A 3 -45.05 16.98 49.45
N PHE A 4 -46.24 16.60 48.98
CA PHE A 4 -46.45 16.10 47.62
C PHE A 4 -46.17 17.17 46.56
N ARG A 5 -46.47 18.44 46.86
CA ARG A 5 -46.21 19.57 45.96
C ARG A 5 -44.72 19.86 45.85
N GLU A 6 -43.99 19.73 46.96
CA GLU A 6 -42.55 19.95 47.03
C GLU A 6 -41.76 18.82 46.35
N MET A 7 -42.17 17.56 46.55
CA MET A 7 -41.62 16.42 45.79
C MET A 7 -41.81 16.61 44.28
N ARG A 8 -43.00 17.05 43.84
CA ARG A 8 -43.28 17.30 42.42
C ARG A 8 -42.42 18.43 41.85
N ARG A 9 -42.10 19.45 42.66
CA ARG A 9 -41.23 20.58 42.27
C ARG A 9 -39.78 20.12 42.11
N ARG A 10 -39.26 19.32 43.06
CA ARG A 10 -37.91 18.75 42.99
C ARG A 10 -37.76 17.73 41.87
N ALA A 11 -38.76 16.87 41.66
CA ALA A 11 -38.77 15.90 40.57
C ALA A 11 -38.68 16.58 39.20
N LYS A 12 -39.45 17.66 38.95
CA LYS A 12 -39.37 18.42 37.68
C LYS A 12 -37.98 18.97 37.38
N VAL A 13 -37.24 19.40 38.41
CA VAL A 13 -35.88 19.93 38.26
C VAL A 13 -34.86 18.81 37.99
N LEU A 14 -35.07 17.62 38.56
CA LEU A 14 -34.15 16.49 38.42
C LEU A 14 -34.37 15.65 37.16
N VAL A 15 -35.56 15.67 36.57
CA VAL A 15 -35.88 14.89 35.36
C VAL A 15 -34.96 15.23 34.19
N ALA A 16 -34.74 16.52 33.92
CA ALA A 16 -33.91 16.95 32.80
C ALA A 16 -32.43 16.50 32.91
N PRO A 17 -31.71 16.74 34.03
CA PRO A 17 -30.33 16.26 34.17
C PRO A 17 -30.22 14.74 34.21
N VAL A 18 -31.17 14.03 34.82
CA VAL A 18 -31.17 12.55 34.82
C VAL A 18 -31.34 12.00 33.40
N LEU A 19 -32.28 12.55 32.62
CA LEU A 19 -32.46 12.16 31.22
C LEU A 19 -31.22 12.48 30.39
N GLY A 20 -30.61 13.66 30.59
CA GLY A 20 -29.37 14.04 29.91
C GLY A 20 -28.22 13.07 30.21
N LEU A 21 -28.08 12.65 31.47
CA LEU A 21 -27.04 11.71 31.89
C LEU A 21 -27.30 10.31 31.33
N ALA A 22 -28.56 9.87 31.31
CA ALA A 22 -28.97 8.59 30.72
C ALA A 22 -28.70 8.56 29.20
N LEU A 23 -29.08 9.61 28.48
CA LEU A 23 -28.80 9.75 27.05
C LEU A 23 -27.30 9.76 26.77
N THR A 24 -26.53 10.52 27.54
CA THR A 24 -25.07 10.59 27.39
C THR A 24 -24.43 9.21 27.62
N GLY A 25 -24.85 8.50 28.67
CA GLY A 25 -24.38 7.14 28.95
C GLY A 25 -24.72 6.16 27.83
N TYR A 26 -25.95 6.22 27.32
CA TYR A 26 -26.39 5.39 26.19
C TYR A 26 -25.55 5.64 24.94
N PHE A 27 -25.36 6.90 24.55
CA PHE A 27 -24.52 7.25 23.40
C PHE A 27 -23.05 6.88 23.63
N ALA A 28 -22.50 7.10 24.82
CA ALA A 28 -21.13 6.73 25.14
C ALA A 28 -20.90 5.21 25.04
N TYR A 29 -21.84 4.42 25.53
CA TYR A 29 -21.81 2.95 25.40
C TYR A 29 -21.86 2.52 23.92
N HIS A 30 -22.84 3.04 23.16
CA HIS A 30 -22.97 2.71 21.74
C HIS A 30 -21.84 3.26 20.87
N LEU A 31 -21.12 4.30 21.30
CA LEU A 31 -19.92 4.79 20.62
C LEU A 31 -18.77 3.77 20.70
N VAL A 32 -18.71 2.99 21.78
CA VAL A 32 -17.70 1.95 21.97
C VAL A 32 -18.14 0.64 21.32
N GLU A 33 -19.37 0.20 21.56
CA GLU A 33 -19.86 -1.13 21.16
C GLU A 33 -20.62 -1.15 19.82
N GLY A 34 -20.87 0.01 19.22
CA GLY A 34 -21.53 0.10 17.92
C GLY A 34 -20.68 -0.45 16.78
N GLU A 35 -21.33 -0.94 15.73
CA GLU A 35 -20.68 -1.46 14.50
C GLU A 35 -19.76 -0.43 13.82
N ARG A 36 -20.01 0.87 14.05
CA ARG A 36 -19.18 2.00 13.58
C ARG A 36 -18.45 2.70 14.74
N GLY A 37 -18.30 2.02 15.86
CA GLY A 37 -17.67 2.55 17.05
C GLY A 37 -16.17 2.71 16.92
N LEU A 38 -15.54 3.17 18.00
CA LEU A 38 -14.11 3.47 18.05
C LEU A 38 -13.26 2.24 17.64
N TRP A 39 -13.66 1.05 18.09
CA TRP A 39 -12.96 -0.20 17.78
C TRP A 39 -13.00 -0.57 16.29
N ALA A 40 -14.16 -0.38 15.65
CA ALA A 40 -14.31 -0.61 14.21
C ALA A 40 -13.43 0.36 13.41
N TRP A 41 -13.36 1.63 13.83
CA TRP A 41 -12.49 2.62 13.21
C TRP A 41 -11.00 2.26 13.33
N VAL A 42 -10.55 1.81 14.51
CA VAL A 42 -9.16 1.37 14.72
C VAL A 42 -8.83 0.16 13.83
N ARG A 43 -9.70 -0.86 13.81
CA ARG A 43 -9.52 -2.06 12.99
C ARG A 43 -9.47 -1.73 11.50
N LEU A 44 -10.41 -0.93 11.01
CA LEU A 44 -10.46 -0.52 9.60
C LEU A 44 -9.22 0.29 9.22
N THR A 45 -8.74 1.16 10.11
CA THR A 45 -7.52 1.93 9.88
C THR A 45 -6.29 1.04 9.78
N GLN A 46 -6.20 -0.01 10.59
CA GLN A 46 -5.12 -0.99 10.49
C GLN A 46 -5.17 -1.78 9.18
N GLU A 47 -6.36 -2.23 8.78
CA GLU A 47 -6.55 -2.96 7.53
C GLU A 47 -6.25 -2.09 6.30
N LEU A 48 -6.63 -0.81 6.34
CA LEU A 48 -6.26 0.15 5.31
C LEU A 48 -4.74 0.35 5.22
N ARG A 49 -4.04 0.38 6.37
CA ARG A 49 -2.58 0.50 6.41
C ARG A 49 -1.91 -0.75 5.82
N SER A 50 -2.36 -1.95 6.17
CA SER A 50 -1.80 -3.19 5.62
C SER A 50 -2.06 -3.33 4.12
N ALA A 51 -3.27 -3.01 3.66
CA ALA A 51 -3.61 -3.02 2.24
C ALA A 51 -2.76 -2.02 1.44
N LYS A 52 -2.56 -0.80 1.97
CA LYS A 52 -1.69 0.21 1.34
C LYS A 52 -0.22 -0.24 1.29
N ALA A 53 0.27 -0.91 2.34
CA ALA A 53 1.62 -1.45 2.35
C ALA A 53 1.81 -2.54 1.28
N MET A 54 0.85 -3.48 1.17
CA MET A 54 0.86 -4.50 0.11
C MET A 54 0.77 -3.90 -1.29
N LEU A 55 -0.06 -2.87 -1.47
CA LEU A 55 -0.16 -2.18 -2.75
C LEU A 55 1.19 -1.54 -3.13
N GLY A 56 1.87 -0.91 -2.17
CA GLY A 56 3.20 -0.33 -2.38
C GLY A 56 4.26 -1.36 -2.75
N SER A 57 4.27 -2.54 -2.10
CA SER A 57 5.24 -3.60 -2.42
C SER A 57 5.01 -4.17 -3.82
N VAL A 58 3.75 -4.50 -4.15
CA VAL A 58 3.38 -5.07 -5.45
C VAL A 58 3.60 -4.06 -6.58
N ALA A 59 3.29 -2.78 -6.36
CA ALA A 59 3.56 -1.72 -7.33
C ALA A 59 5.07 -1.57 -7.58
N GLY A 60 5.90 -1.66 -6.53
CA GLY A 60 7.35 -1.64 -6.65
C GLY A 60 7.90 -2.83 -7.44
N GLU A 61 7.36 -4.03 -7.22
CA GLU A 61 7.73 -5.22 -8.00
C GLU A 61 7.31 -5.09 -9.46
N ARG A 62 6.08 -4.62 -9.73
CA ARG A 62 5.61 -4.34 -11.09
C ARG A 62 6.54 -3.38 -11.81
N ALA A 63 6.91 -2.26 -11.18
CA ALA A 63 7.82 -1.29 -11.78
C ALA A 63 9.21 -1.89 -12.10
N LYS A 64 9.72 -2.78 -11.24
CA LYS A 64 10.99 -3.50 -11.50
C LYS A 64 10.86 -4.47 -12.67
N LEU A 65 9.76 -5.21 -12.74
CA LEU A 65 9.50 -6.16 -13.81
C LEU A 65 9.25 -5.45 -15.15
N GLU A 66 8.52 -4.33 -15.14
CA GLU A 66 8.31 -3.50 -16.33
C GLU A 66 9.63 -2.94 -16.87
N ARG A 67 10.54 -2.47 -16.00
CA ARG A 67 11.90 -2.08 -16.42
C ARG A 67 12.72 -3.23 -17.00
N ARG A 68 12.60 -4.44 -16.44
CA ARG A 68 13.28 -5.62 -16.99
C ARG A 68 12.69 -6.02 -18.33
N ALA A 69 11.36 -6.04 -18.43
CA ALA A 69 10.64 -6.35 -19.65
C ALA A 69 10.96 -5.34 -20.74
N SER A 70 11.00 -4.03 -20.45
CA SER A 70 11.38 -3.00 -21.42
C SER A 70 12.80 -3.22 -21.95
N ASN A 71 13.73 -3.63 -21.09
CA ASN A 71 15.10 -3.95 -21.50
C ASN A 71 15.20 -5.25 -22.33
N MET A 72 14.18 -6.11 -22.28
CA MET A 72 14.11 -7.35 -23.06
C MET A 72 13.24 -7.22 -24.32
N ARG A 73 12.59 -6.06 -24.56
CA ARG A 73 11.74 -5.89 -25.74
C ARG A 73 12.61 -5.77 -27.01
N PRO A 74 12.40 -6.65 -28.01
CA PRO A 74 13.15 -6.64 -29.28
C PRO A 74 12.81 -5.45 -30.18
N GLU A 75 11.89 -4.60 -29.79
CA GLU A 75 11.60 -3.34 -30.48
C GLU A 75 12.77 -2.32 -30.35
N HIS A 76 13.67 -2.56 -29.39
CA HIS A 76 14.99 -1.92 -29.29
C HIS A 76 16.10 -2.98 -29.35
N LEU A 77 15.95 -3.98 -30.22
CA LEU A 77 16.99 -4.98 -30.47
C LEU A 77 18.27 -4.26 -30.87
N ASP A 78 19.22 -4.22 -29.94
CA ASP A 78 20.47 -3.50 -30.11
C ASP A 78 21.25 -4.15 -31.24
N ARG A 79 21.29 -3.44 -32.38
CA ARG A 79 21.92 -3.94 -33.61
C ARG A 79 23.40 -4.27 -33.39
N ASP A 80 24.05 -3.58 -32.45
CA ASP A 80 25.43 -3.86 -32.07
C ASP A 80 25.55 -5.17 -31.28
N LEU A 81 24.57 -5.51 -30.42
CA LEU A 81 24.55 -6.81 -29.75
C LEU A 81 24.32 -7.95 -30.75
N LEU A 82 23.44 -7.77 -31.73
CA LEU A 82 23.28 -8.73 -32.83
C LEU A 82 24.57 -8.91 -33.63
N ASP A 83 25.21 -7.82 -34.03
CA ASP A 83 26.45 -7.85 -34.82
C ASP A 83 27.58 -8.54 -34.04
N SER A 84 27.71 -8.24 -32.74
CA SER A 84 28.69 -8.88 -31.87
C SER A 84 28.45 -10.39 -31.70
N GLN A 85 27.18 -10.83 -31.63
CA GLN A 85 26.83 -12.24 -31.49
C GLN A 85 27.04 -13.01 -32.80
N VAL A 86 26.72 -12.40 -33.94
CA VAL A 86 26.96 -12.93 -35.29
C VAL A 86 28.46 -13.11 -35.52
N ARG A 87 29.28 -12.09 -35.22
CA ARG A 87 30.75 -12.15 -35.36
C ARG A 87 31.38 -13.21 -34.45
N ARG A 88 30.92 -13.32 -33.19
CA ARG A 88 31.42 -14.34 -32.26
C ARG A 88 31.05 -15.77 -32.66
N THR A 89 29.91 -15.96 -33.31
CA THR A 89 29.39 -17.31 -33.62
C THR A 89 29.82 -17.78 -35.00
N LEU A 90 29.96 -16.86 -35.97
CA LEU A 90 30.29 -17.19 -37.36
C LEU A 90 31.76 -16.90 -37.72
N ASP A 91 32.54 -16.27 -36.84
CA ASP A 91 33.95 -15.87 -37.08
C ASP A 91 34.12 -15.03 -38.37
N ILE A 92 33.09 -14.26 -38.72
CA ILE A 92 33.07 -13.42 -39.92
C ILE A 92 33.59 -12.03 -39.54
N ALA A 93 34.73 -11.64 -40.11
CA ALA A 93 35.25 -10.28 -40.06
C ALA A 93 34.94 -9.55 -41.38
N ALA A 94 34.67 -8.25 -41.32
CA ALA A 94 34.47 -7.44 -42.52
C ALA A 94 35.78 -7.36 -43.34
N PRO A 95 35.72 -7.22 -44.68
CA PRO A 95 36.91 -7.23 -45.54
C PRO A 95 37.95 -6.14 -45.23
N ASP A 96 37.58 -5.13 -44.43
CA ASP A 96 38.40 -3.99 -44.00
C ASP A 96 38.79 -4.02 -42.50
N GLU A 97 38.51 -5.11 -41.78
CA GLU A 97 38.83 -5.21 -40.34
C GLU A 97 40.12 -5.98 -40.03
N ILE A 98 40.86 -5.47 -39.04
CA ILE A 98 42.13 -6.05 -38.58
C ILE A 98 41.86 -6.92 -37.34
N VAL A 99 42.01 -8.24 -37.48
CA VAL A 99 41.90 -9.19 -36.36
C VAL A 99 43.25 -9.31 -35.65
N ILE A 100 43.31 -8.85 -34.39
CA ILE A 100 44.50 -8.97 -33.53
C ILE A 100 44.35 -10.21 -32.64
N ILE A 101 44.97 -11.32 -33.03
CA ILE A 101 45.04 -12.53 -32.19
C ILE A 101 46.14 -12.31 -31.15
N GLN A 102 45.75 -12.12 -29.88
CA GLN A 102 46.73 -12.03 -28.81
C GLN A 102 47.33 -13.42 -28.52
N PRO A 103 48.67 -13.55 -28.46
CA PRO A 103 49.30 -14.80 -28.10
C PRO A 103 48.91 -15.18 -26.67
N ALA A 104 48.60 -16.45 -26.46
CA ALA A 104 48.28 -16.97 -25.14
C ALA A 104 49.41 -16.59 -24.18
N LYS A 105 49.06 -15.80 -23.17
CA LYS A 105 49.96 -15.39 -22.09
C LYS A 105 50.45 -16.67 -21.40
N GLN A 106 51.63 -17.14 -21.78
CA GLN A 106 52.35 -18.15 -21.01
C GLN A 106 52.67 -17.51 -19.65
N ARG A 107 52.35 -18.27 -18.61
CA ARG A 107 52.37 -17.91 -17.20
C ARG A 107 53.61 -17.13 -16.77
#